data_AF-A0A482VFR7-F1
#
_entry.id   AF-A0A482VFR7-F1
#
_cell.length_a   1.000
_cell.length_b   1.000
_cell.length_c   1.000
_cell.angle_alpha   90.00
_cell.angle_beta   90.00
_cell.angle_gamma   90.00
#
_symmetry.space_group_name_H-M   'P 1'
#
loop_
_entity.id
_entity.type
_entity.pdbx_description
1 polymer ?
#
loop_
_entity_poly.entity_id
_entity_poly.type
_entity_poly.pdbx_seq_one_letter_code
_entity_poly.pdbx_strand_id
1 'polypeptide(L)'
;MFTSIIKATINFFYTNPSGSILNRFSKDMGVVDTIMPKLLIDAVEQLVEKLRELKQQIKKFDNILNHNTSACYMYIALNTTFGFWLDLFCCVYLALVTANCFWSEDINKGDIGLIITQAIGLTTMFQWGIKQWSEFENEMTSVERIAEYIGIESEKDENAKETWPRSNDIQFKSVTLKYKKDIPAALNNLSFVVAPKEKIGIVGRTGAGKTSIISALFRLVRFEGCILIGGVDINKVPLQTMRSKISIIPQDPVLFSGSVRENLDPFNQFEDAKLWSILDELDLKNFVSNLPAGLGSQILEKGSNLSVGQRQLFCLARALLRGNKILVLDEVTANVDLRTDSLIQLAIKTKLVDCTVLIIAHRLHTIMNCDKVLVMGAGRILEYDHPHRLLANENGALHNLVLKTGHCMTNHLKKVAEQVN
;
A
#
# COMPACT_ATOMS: atom_id res chain seq x y z
N MET A 1 1.25 -16.20 -0.76
CA MET A 1 1.29 -14.88 -1.44
C MET A 1 0.71 -13.75 -0.56
N PHE A 2 -0.62 -13.69 -0.31
CA PHE A 2 -1.26 -12.58 0.44
C PHE A 2 -0.55 -12.20 1.75
N THR A 3 -0.29 -13.18 2.63
CA THR A 3 0.41 -12.98 3.90
C THR A 3 1.83 -12.43 3.75
N SER A 4 2.56 -12.83 2.69
CA SER A 4 3.90 -12.32 2.39
C SER A 4 3.85 -10.85 1.98
N ILE A 5 2.87 -10.46 1.18
CA ILE A 5 2.68 -9.07 0.70
C ILE A 5 2.26 -8.16 1.85
N ILE A 6 1.38 -8.59 2.76
CA ILE A 6 1.01 -7.84 3.97
C ILE A 6 2.23 -7.58 4.88
N LYS A 7 3.18 -8.52 4.91
CA LYS A 7 4.40 -8.41 5.70
C LYS A 7 5.56 -7.75 4.95
N ALA A 8 5.43 -7.43 3.67
CA ALA A 8 6.50 -6.85 2.87
C ALA A 8 6.85 -5.42 3.33
N THR A 9 8.12 -5.04 3.21
CA THR A 9 8.57 -3.67 3.51
C THR A 9 7.88 -2.64 2.60
N ILE A 10 7.69 -1.39 3.07
CA ILE A 10 7.06 -0.33 2.26
C ILE A 10 7.78 -0.08 0.92
N ASN A 11 9.09 -0.34 0.87
CA ASN A 11 9.91 -0.20 -0.34
C ASN A 11 9.42 -1.12 -1.48
N PHE A 12 8.90 -2.31 -1.16
CA PHE A 12 8.32 -3.22 -2.15
C PHE A 12 7.17 -2.55 -2.94
N PHE A 13 6.33 -1.76 -2.26
CA PHE A 13 5.21 -1.05 -2.88
C PHE A 13 5.63 0.20 -3.66
N TYR A 14 6.83 0.74 -3.40
CA TYR A 14 7.41 1.81 -4.21
C TYR A 14 8.12 1.30 -5.47
N THR A 15 8.64 0.06 -5.45
CA THR A 15 9.27 -0.56 -6.63
C THR A 15 8.27 -1.26 -7.55
N ASN A 16 7.18 -1.80 -7.00
CA ASN A 16 6.22 -2.61 -7.75
C ASN A 16 4.89 -1.84 -7.93
N PRO A 17 4.51 -1.46 -9.17
CA PRO A 17 3.25 -0.78 -9.44
C PRO A 17 2.04 -1.60 -8.99
N SER A 18 1.00 -0.92 -8.50
CA SER A 18 -0.24 -1.56 -8.05
C SER A 18 -0.87 -2.48 -9.10
N GLY A 19 -0.81 -2.11 -10.40
CA GLY A 19 -1.27 -2.95 -11.50
C GLY A 19 -0.50 -4.26 -11.68
N SER A 20 0.79 -4.30 -11.34
CA SER A 20 1.59 -5.53 -11.35
C SER A 20 1.16 -6.46 -10.22
N ILE A 21 1.05 -5.93 -9.00
CA ILE A 21 0.57 -6.67 -7.82
C ILE A 21 -0.85 -7.21 -8.06
N LEU A 22 -1.75 -6.38 -8.60
CA LEU A 22 -3.12 -6.76 -8.91
C LEU A 22 -3.18 -7.82 -10.02
N ASN A 23 -2.32 -7.74 -11.05
CA ASN A 23 -2.26 -8.78 -12.09
C ASN A 23 -1.84 -10.14 -11.50
N ARG A 24 -0.92 -10.19 -10.52
CA ARG A 24 -0.58 -11.44 -9.82
C ARG A 24 -1.80 -12.03 -9.08
N PHE A 25 -2.57 -11.20 -8.38
CA PHE A 25 -3.77 -11.63 -7.64
C PHE A 25 -4.98 -11.96 -8.53
N SER A 26 -5.13 -11.32 -9.69
CA SER A 26 -6.32 -11.48 -10.53
C SER A 26 -6.09 -12.46 -11.69
N LYS A 27 -4.93 -12.40 -12.35
CA LYS A 27 -4.61 -13.25 -13.50
C LYS A 27 -3.84 -14.49 -13.09
N ASP A 28 -2.68 -14.33 -12.44
CA ASP A 28 -1.79 -15.47 -12.20
C ASP A 28 -2.37 -16.41 -11.12
N MET A 29 -3.02 -15.87 -10.08
CA MET A 29 -3.82 -16.68 -9.15
C MET A 29 -5.06 -17.29 -9.82
N GLY A 30 -5.72 -16.57 -10.74
CA GLY A 30 -6.80 -17.12 -11.55
C GLY A 30 -6.36 -18.28 -12.45
N VAL A 31 -5.14 -18.23 -12.98
CA VAL A 31 -4.50 -19.36 -13.67
C VAL A 31 -4.35 -20.54 -12.71
N VAL A 32 -3.75 -20.33 -11.53
CA VAL A 32 -3.53 -21.41 -10.55
C VAL A 32 -4.84 -22.02 -10.02
N ASP A 33 -5.88 -21.22 -9.82
CA ASP A 33 -7.14 -21.67 -9.24
C ASP A 33 -8.10 -22.28 -10.28
N THR A 34 -8.03 -21.86 -11.56
CA THR A 34 -9.04 -22.24 -12.58
C THR A 34 -8.49 -22.82 -13.86
N ILE A 35 -7.26 -22.49 -14.27
CA ILE A 35 -6.65 -22.96 -15.54
C ILE A 35 -5.71 -24.13 -15.29
N MET A 36 -4.91 -24.11 -14.23
CA MET A 36 -4.01 -25.22 -13.86
C MET A 36 -4.76 -26.51 -13.48
N PRO A 37 -5.83 -26.49 -12.67
CA PRO A 37 -6.62 -27.69 -12.41
C PRO A 37 -7.36 -28.13 -13.67
N LYS A 38 -7.78 -27.19 -14.53
CA LYS A 38 -8.33 -27.52 -15.84
C LYS A 38 -7.29 -28.16 -16.74
N LEU A 39 -6.11 -27.61 -17.00
CA LEU A 39 -5.09 -28.31 -17.80
C LEU A 39 -4.71 -29.70 -17.26
N LEU A 40 -4.76 -29.92 -15.95
CA LEU A 40 -4.64 -31.26 -15.34
C LEU A 40 -5.85 -32.18 -15.60
N ILE A 41 -7.05 -31.63 -15.78
CA ILE A 41 -8.33 -32.30 -16.06
C ILE A 41 -8.68 -32.25 -17.57
N ASP A 42 -8.01 -31.43 -18.38
CA ASP A 42 -8.17 -31.21 -19.82
C ASP A 42 -7.07 -31.97 -20.59
N ALA A 43 -6.00 -32.34 -19.88
CA ALA A 43 -5.32 -33.62 -20.02
C ALA A 43 -6.22 -34.84 -19.66
N VAL A 44 -7.54 -34.64 -19.49
CA VAL A 44 -8.58 -35.68 -19.50
C VAL A 44 -9.80 -35.29 -20.39
N GLU A 45 -10.34 -34.06 -20.38
CA GLU A 45 -11.57 -33.60 -21.10
C GLU A 45 -11.67 -32.07 -21.38
N GLN A 46 -12.29 -31.63 -22.49
CA GLN A 46 -12.41 -30.20 -22.91
C GLN A 46 -13.89 -29.70 -22.95
N LEU A 47 -14.29 -28.41 -23.10
CA LEU A 47 -13.65 -27.19 -23.69
C LEU A 47 -14.14 -25.85 -23.03
N VAL A 48 -14.64 -24.85 -23.79
CA VAL A 48 -14.63 -23.39 -23.45
C VAL A 48 -15.88 -22.61 -23.94
N GLU A 49 -16.21 -21.45 -23.33
CA GLU A 49 -16.99 -20.36 -23.99
C GLU A 49 -16.71 -18.88 -23.53
N LYS A 50 -16.64 -17.94 -24.50
CA LYS A 50 -17.12 -16.50 -24.58
C LYS A 50 -16.81 -15.43 -23.45
N LEU A 51 -16.89 -14.07 -23.59
CA LEU A 51 -17.23 -13.05 -24.64
C LEU A 51 -16.78 -11.59 -24.21
N ARG A 52 -16.49 -10.66 -25.17
CA ARG A 52 -16.72 -9.15 -25.25
C ARG A 52 -16.41 -8.17 -24.06
N GLU A 53 -16.33 -6.82 -24.16
CA GLU A 53 -16.04 -5.72 -25.16
C GLU A 53 -15.96 -4.35 -24.40
N LEU A 54 -15.26 -3.29 -24.88
CA LEU A 54 -15.70 -1.84 -24.84
C LEU A 54 -14.64 -0.80 -25.32
N LYS A 55 -15.09 0.42 -25.69
CA LYS A 55 -14.45 1.29 -26.70
C LYS A 55 -14.21 2.79 -26.35
N GLN A 56 -13.49 3.17 -25.28
CA GLN A 56 -12.89 4.54 -25.28
C GLN A 56 -11.57 4.78 -24.52
N GLN A 57 -11.13 3.87 -23.64
CA GLN A 57 -9.70 3.76 -23.32
C GLN A 57 -8.88 3.15 -24.49
N ILE A 58 -9.57 2.78 -25.58
CA ILE A 58 -9.04 1.99 -26.69
C ILE A 58 -7.68 2.47 -27.16
N LYS A 59 -7.44 3.69 -27.65
CA LYS A 59 -6.15 3.94 -28.34
C LYS A 59 -4.85 3.67 -27.53
N LYS A 60 -4.88 3.77 -26.19
CA LYS A 60 -3.76 3.31 -25.33
C LYS A 60 -3.86 1.81 -25.02
N PHE A 61 -5.06 1.34 -24.72
CA PHE A 61 -5.38 -0.07 -24.55
C PHE A 61 -5.08 -0.90 -25.81
N ASP A 62 -5.22 -0.35 -27.02
CA ASP A 62 -4.99 -0.91 -28.35
C ASP A 62 -3.51 -1.10 -28.58
N ASN A 63 -2.65 -0.15 -28.19
CA ASN A 63 -1.20 -0.36 -28.28
C ASN A 63 -0.76 -1.48 -27.32
N ILE A 64 -1.31 -1.53 -26.11
CA ILE A 64 -1.04 -2.58 -25.12
C ILE A 64 -1.62 -3.93 -25.59
N LEU A 65 -2.83 -3.92 -26.14
CA LEU A 65 -3.56 -5.07 -26.67
C LEU A 65 -2.92 -5.57 -27.96
N ASN A 66 -2.42 -4.71 -28.84
CA ASN A 66 -1.69 -5.08 -30.04
C ASN A 66 -0.36 -5.73 -29.66
N HIS A 67 0.34 -5.21 -28.64
CA HIS A 67 1.53 -5.86 -28.12
C HIS A 67 1.20 -7.25 -27.53
N ASN A 68 0.20 -7.34 -26.64
CA ASN A 68 -0.25 -8.61 -26.06
C ASN A 68 -0.81 -9.60 -27.11
N THR A 69 -1.55 -9.10 -28.10
CA THR A 69 -2.12 -9.89 -29.21
C THR A 69 -1.02 -10.34 -30.16
N SER A 70 0.01 -9.53 -30.41
CA SER A 70 1.16 -9.95 -31.23
C SER A 70 1.94 -11.09 -30.55
N ALA A 71 2.15 -11.01 -29.22
CA ALA A 71 2.74 -12.08 -28.44
C ALA A 71 1.84 -13.35 -28.41
N CYS A 72 0.53 -13.18 -28.20
CA CYS A 72 -0.45 -14.28 -28.22
C CYS A 72 -0.55 -14.95 -29.60
N TYR A 73 -0.55 -14.17 -30.68
CA TYR A 73 -0.54 -14.67 -32.05
C TYR A 73 0.75 -15.42 -32.37
N MET A 74 1.90 -14.90 -31.94
CA MET A 74 3.19 -15.59 -32.07
C MET A 74 3.20 -16.91 -31.29
N TYR A 75 2.63 -16.94 -30.07
CA TYR A 75 2.44 -18.17 -29.29
C TYR A 75 1.56 -19.20 -30.03
N ILE A 76 0.39 -18.79 -30.53
CA ILE A 76 -0.51 -19.66 -31.30
C ILE A 76 0.17 -20.18 -32.58
N ALA A 77 0.88 -19.32 -33.30
CA ALA A 77 1.62 -19.69 -34.51
C ALA A 77 2.76 -20.68 -34.21
N LEU A 78 3.49 -20.50 -33.10
CA LEU A 78 4.52 -21.43 -32.64
C LEU A 78 3.92 -22.79 -32.27
N ASN A 79 2.86 -22.83 -31.46
CA ASN A 79 2.19 -24.09 -31.10
C ASN A 79 1.62 -24.82 -32.33
N THR A 80 1.06 -24.08 -33.29
CA THR A 80 0.55 -24.65 -34.55
C THR A 80 1.69 -25.23 -35.40
N THR A 81 2.80 -24.50 -35.51
CA THR A 81 3.98 -24.93 -36.29
C THR A 81 4.66 -26.14 -35.64
N PHE A 82 4.80 -26.14 -34.32
CA PHE A 82 5.33 -27.26 -33.53
C PHE A 82 4.45 -28.50 -33.67
N GLY A 83 3.11 -28.33 -33.61
CA GLY A 83 2.15 -29.39 -33.88
C GLY A 83 2.32 -29.98 -35.27
N PHE A 84 2.40 -29.15 -36.31
CA PHE A 84 2.62 -29.60 -37.70
C PHE A 84 3.91 -30.44 -37.86
N TRP A 85 5.01 -30.05 -37.22
CA TRP A 85 6.25 -30.83 -37.26
C TRP A 85 6.14 -32.16 -36.52
N LEU A 86 5.50 -32.21 -35.35
CA LEU A 86 5.20 -33.47 -34.65
C LEU A 86 4.33 -34.40 -35.51
N ASP A 87 3.32 -33.84 -36.16
CA ASP A 87 2.41 -34.59 -37.02
C ASP A 87 3.17 -35.17 -38.24
N LEU A 88 4.12 -34.43 -38.82
CA LEU A 88 5.03 -34.93 -39.86
C LEU A 88 5.90 -36.10 -39.39
N PHE A 89 6.51 -36.02 -38.20
CA PHE A 89 7.33 -37.11 -37.65
C PHE A 89 6.50 -38.39 -37.42
N CYS A 90 5.29 -38.27 -36.90
CA CYS A 90 4.39 -39.41 -36.73
C CYS A 90 3.94 -40.02 -38.06
N CYS A 91 3.68 -39.21 -39.09
CA CYS A 91 3.39 -39.71 -40.44
C CYS A 91 4.58 -40.50 -41.03
N VAL A 92 5.81 -40.03 -40.85
CA VAL A 92 7.02 -40.77 -41.26
C VAL A 92 7.16 -42.08 -40.48
N TYR A 93 6.92 -42.07 -39.17
CA TYR A 93 6.93 -43.29 -38.35
C TYR A 93 5.87 -44.31 -38.83
N LEU A 94 4.63 -43.88 -39.08
CA LEU A 94 3.57 -44.76 -39.59
C LEU A 94 3.88 -45.31 -40.99
N ALA A 95 4.52 -44.51 -41.86
CA ALA A 95 5.00 -44.97 -43.16
C ALA A 95 6.10 -46.05 -43.03
N LEU A 96 6.99 -45.93 -42.05
CA LEU A 96 8.03 -46.93 -41.78
C LEU A 96 7.44 -48.21 -41.18
N VAL A 97 6.52 -48.11 -40.23
CA VAL A 97 5.83 -49.27 -39.63
C VAL A 97 5.02 -50.02 -40.68
N THR A 98 4.23 -49.33 -41.51
CA THR A 98 3.46 -49.95 -42.59
C THR A 98 4.36 -50.62 -43.62
N ALA A 99 5.44 -49.95 -44.07
CA ALA A 99 6.41 -50.54 -45.00
C ALA A 99 7.10 -51.79 -44.42
N ASN A 100 7.44 -51.80 -43.13
CA ASN A 100 8.02 -52.97 -42.46
C ASN A 100 7.03 -54.15 -42.41
N CYS A 101 5.77 -53.90 -42.05
CA CYS A 101 4.71 -54.91 -42.07
C CYS A 101 4.43 -55.49 -43.46
N PHE A 102 4.64 -54.73 -44.54
CA PHE A 102 4.50 -55.23 -45.91
C PHE A 102 5.70 -56.07 -46.39
N TRP A 103 6.89 -55.89 -45.79
CA TRP A 103 8.10 -56.62 -46.17
C TRP A 103 8.27 -57.94 -45.41
N SER A 104 7.61 -58.10 -44.26
CA SER A 104 7.73 -59.30 -43.42
C SER A 104 6.78 -60.41 -43.88
N GLU A 105 7.32 -61.48 -44.49
CA GLU A 105 6.53 -62.59 -45.03
C GLU A 105 5.87 -63.48 -43.95
N ASP A 106 6.40 -63.49 -42.72
CA ASP A 106 5.99 -64.39 -41.63
C ASP A 106 4.80 -63.90 -40.77
N ILE A 107 4.15 -62.77 -41.11
CA ILE A 107 3.10 -62.17 -40.26
C ILE A 107 1.69 -62.46 -40.81
N ASN A 108 0.78 -62.92 -39.94
CA ASN A 108 -0.63 -63.06 -40.29
C ASN A 108 -1.25 -61.72 -40.70
N LYS A 109 -2.02 -61.73 -41.79
CA LYS A 109 -2.67 -60.52 -42.34
C LYS A 109 -3.62 -59.81 -41.36
N GLY A 110 -4.17 -60.52 -40.38
CA GLY A 110 -4.97 -59.92 -39.30
C GLY A 110 -4.14 -59.13 -38.30
N ASP A 111 -2.96 -59.64 -37.92
CA ASP A 111 -2.07 -59.01 -36.94
C ASP A 111 -1.46 -57.72 -37.51
N ILE A 112 -1.19 -57.66 -38.83
CA ILE A 112 -0.75 -56.43 -39.52
C ILE A 112 -1.76 -55.29 -39.32
N GLY A 113 -3.06 -55.54 -39.48
CA GLY A 113 -4.10 -54.53 -39.26
C GLY A 113 -4.18 -54.07 -37.80
N LEU A 114 -3.92 -54.99 -36.87
CA LEU A 114 -3.90 -54.73 -35.43
C LEU A 114 -2.71 -53.84 -35.05
N ILE A 115 -1.51 -54.15 -35.55
CA ILE A 115 -0.28 -53.35 -35.38
C ILE A 115 -0.46 -51.93 -35.92
N ILE A 116 -1.02 -51.77 -37.13
CA ILE A 116 -1.26 -50.45 -37.73
C ILE A 116 -2.26 -49.63 -36.89
N THR A 117 -3.35 -50.25 -36.45
CA THR A 117 -4.37 -49.59 -35.61
C THR A 117 -3.78 -49.13 -34.27
N GLN A 118 -2.97 -49.97 -33.63
CA GLN A 118 -2.27 -49.61 -32.39
C GLN A 118 -1.22 -48.52 -32.61
N ALA A 119 -0.46 -48.57 -33.71
CA ALA A 119 0.53 -47.55 -34.04
C ALA A 119 -0.12 -46.17 -34.25
N ILE A 120 -1.25 -46.10 -34.95
CA ILE A 120 -2.03 -44.86 -35.14
C ILE A 120 -2.49 -44.32 -33.78
N GLY A 121 -3.07 -45.16 -32.92
CA GLY A 121 -3.48 -44.78 -31.57
C GLY A 121 -2.33 -44.22 -30.73
N LEU A 122 -1.19 -44.90 -30.73
CA LEU A 122 0.01 -44.49 -30.00
C LEU A 122 0.56 -43.15 -30.51
N THR A 123 0.64 -42.95 -31.83
CA THR A 123 1.12 -41.67 -32.39
C THR A 123 0.23 -40.49 -32.01
N THR A 124 -1.10 -40.67 -32.02
CA THR A 124 -2.05 -39.62 -31.65
C THR A 124 -1.93 -39.26 -30.16
N MET A 125 -1.82 -40.26 -29.27
CA MET A 125 -1.58 -40.04 -27.84
C MET A 125 -0.26 -39.32 -27.58
N PHE A 126 0.80 -39.68 -28.31
CA PHE A 126 2.13 -39.07 -28.18
C PHE A 126 2.16 -37.60 -28.61
N GLN A 127 1.57 -37.27 -29.77
CA GLN A 127 1.43 -35.88 -30.25
C GLN A 127 0.68 -35.01 -29.23
N TRP A 128 -0.45 -35.51 -28.73
CA TRP A 128 -1.29 -34.79 -27.79
C TRP A 128 -0.60 -34.64 -26.43
N GLY A 129 0.05 -35.68 -25.92
CA GLY A 129 0.82 -35.63 -24.68
C GLY A 129 1.96 -34.60 -24.71
N ILE A 130 2.68 -34.48 -25.83
CA ILE A 130 3.73 -33.45 -26.00
C ILE A 130 3.12 -32.04 -26.07
N LYS A 131 1.98 -31.87 -26.75
CA LYS A 131 1.25 -30.59 -26.79
C LYS A 131 0.81 -30.17 -25.37
N GLN A 132 0.23 -31.09 -24.58
CA GLN A 132 -0.14 -30.86 -23.18
C GLN A 132 1.06 -30.58 -22.27
N TRP A 133 2.20 -31.26 -22.45
CA TRP A 133 3.42 -30.99 -21.69
C TRP A 133 3.95 -29.57 -21.92
N SER A 134 3.95 -29.11 -23.17
CA SER A 134 4.36 -27.74 -23.52
C SER A 134 3.40 -26.68 -22.92
N GLU A 135 2.10 -26.93 -22.95
CA GLU A 135 1.10 -26.04 -22.33
C GLU A 135 1.27 -25.97 -20.79
N PHE A 136 1.53 -27.12 -20.14
CA PHE A 136 1.82 -27.20 -18.71
C PHE A 136 3.10 -26.43 -18.32
N GLU A 137 4.19 -26.58 -19.08
CA GLU A 137 5.44 -25.87 -18.83
C GLU A 137 5.28 -24.35 -18.96
N ASN A 138 4.50 -23.89 -19.94
CA ASN A 138 4.17 -22.47 -20.09
C ASN A 138 3.41 -21.92 -18.86
N GLU A 139 2.40 -22.63 -18.36
CA GLU A 139 1.64 -22.18 -17.18
C GLU A 139 2.40 -22.31 -15.85
N MET A 140 3.41 -23.19 -15.75
CA MET A 140 4.33 -23.21 -14.61
C MET A 140 5.07 -21.87 -14.41
N THR A 141 5.26 -21.07 -15.46
CA THR A 141 5.77 -19.69 -15.35
C THR A 141 4.89 -18.83 -14.44
N SER A 142 3.56 -19.04 -14.43
CA SER A 142 2.62 -18.33 -13.55
C SER A 142 2.82 -18.73 -12.08
N VAL A 143 3.15 -20.01 -11.82
CA VAL A 143 3.46 -20.51 -10.47
C VAL A 143 4.80 -19.96 -9.98
N GLU A 144 5.83 -19.92 -10.82
CA GLU A 144 7.14 -19.33 -10.51
C GLU A 144 7.00 -17.87 -10.04
N ARG A 145 6.23 -17.06 -10.79
CA ARG A 145 5.91 -15.66 -10.44
C ARG A 145 5.18 -15.50 -9.11
N ILE A 146 4.35 -16.47 -8.73
CA ILE A 146 3.69 -16.48 -7.41
C ILE A 146 4.69 -16.87 -6.32
N ALA A 147 5.63 -17.78 -6.62
CA ALA A 147 6.71 -18.17 -5.71
C ALA A 147 7.67 -17.01 -5.42
N GLU A 148 8.03 -16.19 -6.42
CA GLU A 148 8.77 -14.93 -6.24
C GLU A 148 8.09 -14.04 -5.18
N TYR A 149 6.76 -13.90 -5.26
CA TYR A 149 5.97 -13.08 -4.32
C TYR A 149 5.77 -13.75 -2.94
N ILE A 150 6.02 -15.05 -2.81
CA ILE A 150 6.08 -15.73 -1.51
C ILE A 150 7.41 -15.42 -0.81
N GLY A 151 8.51 -15.32 -1.56
CA GLY A 151 9.88 -15.08 -1.08
C GLY A 151 10.31 -13.63 -0.84
N ILE A 152 9.39 -12.65 -0.88
CA ILE A 152 9.69 -11.22 -0.64
C ILE A 152 10.28 -10.99 0.76
N GLU A 153 11.22 -10.04 0.91
CA GLU A 153 11.72 -9.60 2.21
C GLU A 153 10.58 -9.05 3.10
N SER A 154 10.21 -9.86 4.10
CA SER A 154 9.33 -9.48 5.20
C SER A 154 9.99 -8.40 6.06
N GLU A 155 9.19 -7.47 6.58
CA GLU A 155 9.56 -6.72 7.79
C GLU A 155 9.84 -7.73 8.92
N LYS A 156 10.94 -7.52 9.65
CA LYS A 156 11.39 -8.41 10.72
C LYS A 156 11.48 -7.68 12.05
N ASP A 157 11.18 -8.42 13.13
CA ASP A 157 11.32 -8.00 14.53
C ASP A 157 12.52 -8.71 15.21
N GLU A 158 13.67 -8.78 14.51
CA GLU A 158 14.86 -9.58 14.92
C GLU A 158 15.42 -9.25 16.32
N ASN A 159 15.12 -8.08 16.90
CA ASN A 159 15.65 -7.63 18.19
C ASN A 159 14.58 -7.21 19.21
N ALA A 160 13.33 -7.61 19.01
CA ALA A 160 12.20 -7.18 19.83
C ALA A 160 12.19 -7.87 21.22
N LYS A 161 12.64 -7.15 22.26
CA LYS A 161 12.71 -7.66 23.65
C LYS A 161 12.10 -6.73 24.70
N GLU A 162 12.03 -5.43 24.43
CA GLU A 162 11.59 -4.43 25.42
C GLU A 162 10.10 -4.11 25.26
N THR A 163 9.40 -3.94 26.39
CA THR A 163 7.97 -3.58 26.42
C THR A 163 7.76 -2.09 26.16
N TRP A 164 6.57 -1.71 25.69
CA TRP A 164 6.24 -0.30 25.47
C TRP A 164 6.35 0.52 26.77
N PRO A 165 7.08 1.65 26.78
CA PRO A 165 7.30 2.46 27.97
C PRO A 165 6.03 3.22 28.41
N ARG A 166 6.00 3.65 29.68
CA ARG A 166 4.91 4.47 30.22
C ARG A 166 5.05 5.97 29.92
N SER A 167 6.28 6.44 29.69
CA SER A 167 6.54 7.83 29.30
C SER A 167 6.41 8.01 27.79
N ASN A 168 5.99 9.20 27.37
CA ASN A 168 5.65 9.55 25.99
C ASN A 168 6.47 10.75 25.47
N ASP A 169 7.64 10.99 26.08
CA ASP A 169 8.70 11.81 25.48
C ASP A 169 9.26 11.11 24.23
N ILE A 170 9.63 11.89 23.22
CA ILE A 170 10.20 11.39 21.97
C ILE A 170 11.53 12.11 21.73
N GLN A 171 12.61 11.35 21.63
CA GLN A 171 13.96 11.88 21.43
C GLN A 171 14.61 11.25 20.20
N PHE A 172 14.87 12.09 19.20
CA PHE A 172 15.68 11.74 18.04
C PHE A 172 17.15 12.01 18.39
N LYS A 173 18.04 11.04 18.14
CA LYS A 173 19.50 11.16 18.31
C LYS A 173 20.20 10.83 17.00
N SER A 174 20.73 11.84 16.34
CA SER A 174 21.52 11.75 15.10
C SER A 174 20.89 10.94 13.97
N VAL A 175 19.56 11.04 13.83
CA VAL A 175 18.79 10.19 12.92
C VAL A 175 19.04 10.56 11.46
N THR A 176 19.41 9.56 10.66
CA THR A 176 19.70 9.69 9.22
C THR A 176 18.92 8.62 8.45
N LEU A 177 18.16 9.02 7.43
CA LEU A 177 17.26 8.12 6.67
C LEU A 177 17.51 8.22 5.18
N LYS A 178 17.70 7.06 4.53
CA LYS A 178 17.88 6.90 3.08
C LYS A 178 16.83 5.92 2.55
N TYR A 179 16.07 6.31 1.54
CA TYR A 179 15.12 5.41 0.86
C TYR A 179 15.80 4.40 -0.07
N LYS A 180 16.93 4.77 -0.67
CA LYS A 180 17.82 3.91 -1.46
C LYS A 180 19.27 4.25 -1.13
N LYS A 181 20.19 3.29 -1.30
CA LYS A 181 21.63 3.48 -0.98
C LYS A 181 22.26 4.58 -1.82
N ASP A 182 21.84 4.70 -3.08
CA ASP A 182 22.44 5.56 -4.10
C ASP A 182 21.84 6.97 -4.17
N ILE A 183 20.84 7.26 -3.34
CA ILE A 183 20.14 8.55 -3.29
C ILE A 183 20.58 9.32 -2.03
N PRO A 184 20.75 10.65 -2.08
CA PRO A 184 21.02 11.46 -0.89
C PRO A 184 20.00 11.21 0.23
N ALA A 185 20.47 11.28 1.48
CA ALA A 185 19.62 11.02 2.63
C ALA A 185 18.53 12.11 2.77
N ALA A 186 17.29 11.65 2.96
CA ALA A 186 16.11 12.50 3.12
C ALA A 186 16.04 13.13 4.53
N LEU A 187 16.66 12.47 5.51
CA LEU A 187 16.92 12.97 6.85
C LEU A 187 18.43 12.88 7.11
N ASN A 188 19.04 13.94 7.66
CA ASN A 188 20.47 14.08 7.86
C ASN A 188 20.76 14.53 9.31
N ASN A 189 21.20 13.60 10.16
CA ASN A 189 21.64 13.88 11.54
C ASN A 189 20.61 14.67 12.38
N LEU A 190 19.32 14.33 12.31
CA LEU A 190 18.31 15.00 13.15
C LEU A 190 18.46 14.63 14.62
N SER A 191 18.53 15.65 15.47
CA SER A 191 18.51 15.51 16.92
C SER A 191 17.58 16.55 17.54
N PHE A 192 16.52 16.10 18.20
CA PHE A 192 15.57 16.95 18.93
C PHE A 192 14.81 16.14 19.99
N VAL A 193 14.21 16.83 20.95
CA VAL A 193 13.45 16.24 22.07
C VAL A 193 12.08 16.87 22.16
N VAL A 194 11.06 16.03 22.21
CA VAL A 194 9.65 16.38 22.40
C VAL A 194 9.24 15.94 23.81
N ALA A 195 8.74 16.88 24.61
CA ALA A 195 8.25 16.60 25.95
C ALA A 195 6.90 15.86 25.92
N PRO A 196 6.53 15.10 26.98
CA PRO A 196 5.23 14.46 27.04
C PRO A 196 4.11 15.51 27.08
N LYS A 197 3.02 15.27 26.33
CA LYS A 197 1.89 16.21 26.12
C LYS A 197 2.21 17.47 25.30
N GLU A 198 3.41 17.56 24.72
CA GLU A 198 3.80 18.69 23.87
C GLU A 198 3.24 18.56 22.44
N LYS A 199 2.82 19.69 21.86
CA LYS A 199 2.36 19.84 20.48
C LYS A 199 3.45 20.51 19.66
N ILE A 200 3.99 19.78 18.70
CA ILE A 200 5.11 20.20 17.84
C ILE A 200 4.59 20.48 16.43
N GLY A 201 4.69 21.72 15.96
CA GLY A 201 4.42 22.06 14.56
C GLY A 201 5.66 21.82 13.69
N ILE A 202 5.58 20.98 12.65
CA ILE A 202 6.69 20.69 11.74
C ILE A 202 6.45 21.41 10.40
N VAL A 203 7.33 22.36 10.08
CA VAL A 203 7.25 23.20 8.88
C VAL A 203 8.48 23.08 8.01
N GLY A 204 8.34 23.44 6.73
CA GLY A 204 9.42 23.42 5.76
C GLY A 204 8.87 23.27 4.35
N ARG A 205 9.71 23.59 3.36
CA ARG A 205 9.37 23.44 1.93
C ARG A 205 9.00 21.99 1.57
N THR A 206 8.30 21.82 0.44
CA THR A 206 8.12 20.49 -0.17
C THR A 206 9.49 19.85 -0.40
N GLY A 207 9.63 18.55 -0.09
CA GLY A 207 10.91 17.85 -0.15
C GLY A 207 11.88 18.11 1.02
N ALA A 208 11.51 18.91 2.04
CA ALA A 208 12.40 19.19 3.18
C ALA A 208 12.63 18.01 4.15
N GLY A 209 11.89 16.91 4.02
CA GLY A 209 12.01 15.70 4.87
C GLY A 209 10.84 15.46 5.85
N LYS A 210 9.78 16.29 5.84
CA LYS A 210 8.66 16.24 6.81
C LYS A 210 8.03 14.84 6.94
N THR A 211 7.51 14.28 5.85
CA THR A 211 6.91 12.93 5.80
C THR A 211 7.94 11.81 6.05
N SER A 212 9.23 12.08 5.86
CA SER A 212 10.30 11.14 6.21
C SER A 212 10.51 11.01 7.73
N ILE A 213 10.19 12.04 8.53
CA ILE A 213 10.12 11.91 10.00
C ILE A 213 9.05 10.89 10.40
N ILE A 214 7.86 10.94 9.77
CA ILE A 214 6.81 9.94 9.98
C ILE A 214 7.32 8.53 9.62
N SER A 215 7.99 8.43 8.47
CA SER A 215 8.54 7.16 7.95
C SER A 215 9.58 6.54 8.92
N ALA A 216 10.39 7.37 9.57
CA ALA A 216 11.33 6.95 10.61
C ALA A 216 10.63 6.54 11.90
N LEU A 217 9.69 7.36 12.39
CA LEU A 217 8.98 7.14 13.66
C LEU A 217 8.14 5.85 13.67
N PHE A 218 7.46 5.54 12.57
CA PHE A 218 6.70 4.29 12.41
C PHE A 218 7.58 3.09 11.97
N ARG A 219 8.91 3.29 11.87
CA ARG A 219 9.89 2.30 11.40
C ARG A 219 9.46 1.64 10.07
N LEU A 220 8.96 2.44 9.13
CA LEU A 220 8.56 2.01 7.78
C LEU A 220 9.78 1.87 6.86
N VAL A 221 10.82 2.67 7.10
CA VAL A 221 12.10 2.63 6.39
C VAL A 221 13.21 2.55 7.43
N ARG A 222 14.25 1.74 7.15
CA ARG A 222 15.43 1.64 8.05
C ARG A 222 16.16 2.99 8.11
N PHE A 223 16.61 3.37 9.30
CA PHE A 223 17.36 4.58 9.56
C PHE A 223 18.61 4.27 10.40
N GLU A 224 19.60 5.15 10.31
CA GLU A 224 20.79 5.18 11.16
C GLU A 224 20.57 6.15 12.31
N GLY A 225 21.24 5.95 13.45
CA GLY A 225 20.99 6.68 14.70
C GLY A 225 19.92 6.01 15.59
N CYS A 226 19.47 6.72 16.62
CA CYS A 226 18.51 6.18 17.60
C CYS A 226 17.28 7.08 17.73
N ILE A 227 16.09 6.48 17.79
CA ILE A 227 14.87 7.16 18.23
C ILE A 227 14.46 6.51 19.55
N LEU A 228 14.45 7.29 20.61
CA LEU A 228 13.98 6.87 21.92
C LEU A 228 12.55 7.38 22.12
N ILE A 229 11.67 6.51 22.60
CA ILE A 229 10.38 6.89 23.17
C ILE A 229 10.42 6.46 24.62
N GLY A 230 10.10 7.34 25.57
CA GLY A 230 10.08 6.97 26.99
C GLY A 230 11.41 6.39 27.53
N GLY A 231 12.54 6.81 26.95
CA GLY A 231 13.88 6.25 27.21
C GLY A 231 14.22 4.92 26.51
N VAL A 232 13.25 4.25 25.87
CA VAL A 232 13.41 2.96 25.16
C VAL A 232 13.66 3.18 23.68
N ASP A 233 14.64 2.48 23.09
CA ASP A 233 14.91 2.55 21.64
C ASP A 233 13.84 1.78 20.85
N ILE A 234 13.17 2.46 19.91
CA ILE A 234 12.12 1.87 19.08
C ILE A 234 12.60 0.69 18.22
N ASN A 235 13.91 0.53 18.01
CA ASN A 235 14.50 -0.61 17.31
C ASN A 235 14.42 -1.92 18.13
N LYS A 236 14.26 -1.84 19.47
CA LYS A 236 14.19 -2.97 20.39
C LYS A 236 12.75 -3.39 20.78
N VAL A 237 11.76 -2.67 20.26
CA VAL A 237 10.33 -2.88 20.51
C VAL A 237 9.71 -3.61 19.31
N PRO A 238 8.78 -4.57 19.50
CA PRO A 238 8.07 -5.20 18.39
C PRO A 238 7.29 -4.17 17.54
N LEU A 239 7.33 -4.29 16.21
CA LEU A 239 6.62 -3.38 15.28
C LEU A 239 5.13 -3.31 15.59
N GLN A 240 4.49 -4.46 15.81
CA GLN A 240 3.05 -4.53 16.05
C GLN A 240 2.67 -3.79 17.35
N THR A 241 3.44 -3.99 18.42
CA THR A 241 3.25 -3.29 19.69
C THR A 241 3.45 -1.78 19.51
N MET A 242 4.55 -1.34 18.90
CA MET A 242 4.84 0.08 18.67
C MET A 242 3.77 0.75 17.80
N ARG A 243 3.45 0.19 16.63
CA ARG A 243 2.45 0.74 15.70
C ARG A 243 1.02 0.68 16.27
N SER A 244 0.74 -0.13 17.29
CA SER A 244 -0.54 -0.10 18.02
C SER A 244 -0.66 1.12 18.95
N LYS A 245 0.46 1.65 19.46
CA LYS A 245 0.52 2.72 20.49
C LYS A 245 0.72 4.14 19.94
N ILE A 246 1.01 4.26 18.64
CA ILE A 246 1.10 5.53 17.92
C ILE A 246 -0.06 5.61 16.93
N SER A 247 -0.84 6.69 16.94
CA SER A 247 -1.88 6.95 15.94
C SER A 247 -1.38 7.93 14.87
N ILE A 248 -1.85 7.77 13.63
CA ILE A 248 -1.60 8.68 12.52
C ILE A 248 -2.92 9.11 11.87
N ILE A 249 -3.01 10.38 11.49
CA ILE A 249 -4.02 10.91 10.58
C ILE A 249 -3.27 11.37 9.31
N PRO A 250 -3.44 10.67 8.17
CA PRO A 250 -2.72 10.98 6.93
C PRO A 250 -3.32 12.18 6.18
N GLN A 251 -2.52 12.76 5.28
CA GLN A 251 -2.93 13.85 4.38
C GLN A 251 -4.13 13.44 3.52
N ASP A 252 -4.07 12.25 2.91
CA ASP A 252 -5.17 11.65 2.15
C ASP A 252 -5.96 10.67 3.06
N PRO A 253 -7.20 11.00 3.47
CA PRO A 253 -7.97 10.17 4.39
C PRO A 253 -8.52 8.94 3.68
N VAL A 254 -7.93 7.77 3.94
CA VAL A 254 -8.35 6.49 3.34
C VAL A 254 -9.51 5.88 4.12
N LEU A 255 -10.65 5.72 3.45
CA LEU A 255 -11.79 4.92 3.91
C LEU A 255 -11.94 3.68 3.03
N PHE A 256 -12.34 2.57 3.64
CA PHE A 256 -12.56 1.29 2.97
C PHE A 256 -14.04 1.14 2.60
N SER A 257 -14.32 0.38 1.55
CA SER A 257 -15.69 -0.02 1.23
C SER A 257 -16.24 -0.90 2.36
N GLY A 258 -17.41 -0.56 2.88
CA GLY A 258 -18.01 -1.20 4.05
C GLY A 258 -18.81 -0.21 4.89
N SER A 259 -19.33 -0.66 6.02
CA SER A 259 -20.14 0.18 6.91
C SER A 259 -19.34 1.32 7.57
N VAL A 260 -20.05 2.35 8.03
CA VAL A 260 -19.48 3.40 8.90
C VAL A 260 -18.87 2.77 10.16
N ARG A 261 -19.53 1.75 10.75
CA ARG A 261 -19.03 0.99 11.89
C ARG A 261 -17.69 0.31 11.61
N GLU A 262 -17.59 -0.52 10.58
CA GLU A 262 -16.35 -1.22 10.20
C GLU A 262 -15.23 -0.23 9.87
N ASN A 263 -15.56 0.94 9.31
CA ASN A 263 -14.58 1.98 9.08
C ASN A 263 -14.09 2.62 10.38
N LEU A 264 -14.91 2.79 11.41
CA LEU A 264 -14.50 3.37 12.70
C LEU A 264 -13.75 2.36 13.58
N ASP A 265 -14.25 1.13 13.66
CA ASP A 265 -13.72 0.03 14.47
C ASP A 265 -13.73 -1.28 13.67
N PRO A 266 -12.67 -1.55 12.86
CA PRO A 266 -12.57 -2.75 12.04
C PRO A 266 -12.52 -4.07 12.82
N PHE A 267 -12.29 -4.01 14.14
CA PHE A 267 -12.10 -5.18 14.99
C PHE A 267 -13.24 -5.41 15.99
N ASN A 268 -14.29 -4.57 15.97
CA ASN A 268 -15.42 -4.61 16.92
C ASN A 268 -14.96 -4.67 18.40
N GLN A 269 -13.95 -3.87 18.74
CA GLN A 269 -13.43 -3.72 20.10
C GLN A 269 -14.27 -2.77 20.98
N PHE A 270 -15.17 -1.98 20.38
CA PHE A 270 -15.94 -0.95 21.05
C PHE A 270 -17.45 -1.08 20.83
N GLU A 271 -18.19 -0.74 21.88
CA GLU A 271 -19.66 -0.64 21.87
C GLU A 271 -20.14 0.61 21.10
N ASP A 272 -21.32 0.51 20.50
CA ASP A 272 -21.98 1.58 19.74
C ASP A 272 -22.13 2.87 20.54
N ALA A 273 -22.36 2.78 21.85
CA ALA A 273 -22.44 3.94 22.73
C ALA A 273 -21.13 4.77 22.70
N LYS A 274 -19.96 4.11 22.69
CA LYS A 274 -18.66 4.78 22.60
C LYS A 274 -18.42 5.36 21.20
N LEU A 275 -18.84 4.66 20.15
CA LEU A 275 -18.78 5.16 18.77
C LEU A 275 -19.63 6.44 18.62
N TRP A 276 -20.87 6.42 19.10
CA TRP A 276 -21.77 7.58 19.06
C TRP A 276 -21.26 8.74 19.92
N SER A 277 -20.68 8.51 21.10
CA SER A 277 -20.04 9.56 21.91
C SER A 277 -18.97 10.31 21.11
N ILE A 278 -18.05 9.57 20.45
CA ILE A 278 -16.94 10.19 19.72
C ILE A 278 -17.42 10.88 18.42
N LEU A 279 -18.51 10.40 17.81
CA LEU A 279 -19.17 11.10 16.70
C LEU A 279 -19.88 12.39 17.15
N ASP A 280 -20.41 12.43 18.37
CA ASP A 280 -20.99 13.64 18.99
C ASP A 280 -19.89 14.69 19.25
N GLU A 281 -18.77 14.25 19.83
CA GLU A 281 -17.61 15.08 20.14
C GLU A 281 -16.93 15.71 18.92
N LEU A 282 -17.26 15.26 17.70
CA LEU A 282 -16.72 15.73 16.42
C LEU A 282 -17.80 16.36 15.50
N ASP A 283 -19.01 16.61 16.01
CA ASP A 283 -20.16 17.15 15.24
C ASP A 283 -20.53 16.29 14.01
N LEU A 284 -20.22 14.99 14.05
CA LEU A 284 -20.60 14.01 13.02
C LEU A 284 -21.90 13.26 13.36
N LYS A 285 -22.36 13.29 14.61
CA LYS A 285 -23.56 12.55 15.05
C LYS A 285 -24.79 12.87 14.20
N ASN A 286 -25.11 14.14 13.99
CA ASN A 286 -26.24 14.56 13.16
C ASN A 286 -26.12 14.07 11.71
N PHE A 287 -24.90 14.12 11.16
CA PHE A 287 -24.63 13.61 9.81
C PHE A 287 -24.85 12.09 9.71
N VAL A 288 -24.29 11.31 10.65
CA VAL A 288 -24.42 9.84 10.65
C VAL A 288 -25.86 9.41 10.96
N SER A 289 -26.56 10.07 11.88
CA SER A 289 -27.97 9.78 12.18
C SER A 289 -28.91 10.04 11.01
N ASN A 290 -28.57 10.98 10.11
CA ASN A 290 -29.34 11.26 8.89
C ASN A 290 -29.06 10.25 7.76
N LEU A 291 -28.09 9.35 7.91
CA LEU A 291 -27.86 8.26 6.94
C LEU A 291 -28.91 7.16 7.15
N PRO A 292 -29.39 6.50 6.08
CA PRO A 292 -30.55 5.59 6.14
C PRO A 292 -30.39 4.35 7.04
N ALA A 293 -29.16 4.04 7.47
CA ALA A 293 -28.85 2.94 8.39
C ALA A 293 -27.90 3.35 9.53
N GLY A 294 -27.70 4.65 9.78
CA GLY A 294 -26.80 5.13 10.82
C GLY A 294 -25.37 4.59 10.68
N LEU A 295 -24.85 3.95 11.75
CA LEU A 295 -23.56 3.25 11.75
C LEU A 295 -23.48 2.07 10.75
N GLY A 296 -24.62 1.49 10.36
CA GLY A 296 -24.71 0.46 9.33
C GLY A 296 -24.72 1.00 7.89
N SER A 297 -24.69 2.32 7.69
CA SER A 297 -24.67 2.92 6.36
C SER A 297 -23.37 2.58 5.61
N GLN A 298 -23.49 2.36 4.30
CA GLN A 298 -22.37 1.94 3.46
C GLN A 298 -21.53 3.14 3.00
N ILE A 299 -20.23 3.06 3.24
CA ILE A 299 -19.21 3.92 2.68
C ILE A 299 -18.72 3.27 1.39
N LEU A 300 -18.76 4.03 0.29
CA LEU A 300 -18.30 3.58 -1.03
C LEU A 300 -16.77 3.63 -1.14
N GLU A 301 -16.21 3.10 -2.22
CA GLU A 301 -14.74 3.08 -2.44
C GLU A 301 -14.10 4.45 -2.20
N LYS A 302 -13.05 4.46 -1.36
CA LYS A 302 -12.32 5.66 -0.91
C LYS A 302 -13.21 6.74 -0.25
N GLY A 303 -14.40 6.38 0.19
CA GLY A 303 -15.40 7.29 0.74
C GLY A 303 -15.97 8.27 -0.28
N SER A 304 -16.13 7.88 -1.54
CA SER A 304 -16.59 8.77 -2.63
C SER A 304 -17.90 9.51 -2.32
N ASN A 305 -18.77 8.94 -1.48
CA ASN A 305 -20.02 9.53 -0.99
C ASN A 305 -19.87 10.55 0.16
N LEU A 306 -18.64 10.83 0.62
CA LEU A 306 -18.34 11.74 1.73
C LEU A 306 -17.48 12.93 1.27
N SER A 307 -17.67 14.10 1.87
CA SER A 307 -16.81 15.27 1.64
C SER A 307 -15.41 15.05 2.23
N VAL A 308 -14.39 15.75 1.71
CA VAL A 308 -13.01 15.63 2.20
C VAL A 308 -12.92 15.93 3.70
N GLY A 309 -13.62 16.97 4.17
CA GLY A 309 -13.71 17.32 5.58
C GLY A 309 -14.36 16.24 6.44
N GLN A 310 -15.44 15.59 5.97
CA GLN A 310 -16.06 14.45 6.65
C GLN A 310 -15.09 13.26 6.75
N ARG A 311 -14.36 12.93 5.67
CA ARG A 311 -13.36 11.85 5.69
C ARG A 311 -12.23 12.13 6.69
N GLN A 312 -11.80 13.39 6.81
CA GLN A 312 -10.82 13.79 7.83
C GLN A 312 -11.38 13.66 9.26
N LEU A 313 -12.62 14.11 9.50
CA LEU A 313 -13.28 13.91 10.81
C LEU A 313 -13.45 12.42 11.16
N PHE A 314 -13.76 11.54 10.20
CA PHE A 314 -13.75 10.09 10.41
C PHE A 314 -12.36 9.54 10.77
N CYS A 315 -11.28 10.08 10.18
CA CYS A 315 -9.91 9.70 10.56
C CYS A 315 -9.53 10.21 11.96
N LEU A 316 -10.02 11.38 12.35
CA LEU A 316 -9.89 11.89 13.72
C LEU A 316 -10.69 11.06 14.73
N ALA A 317 -11.90 10.62 14.38
CA ALA A 317 -12.71 9.71 15.20
C ALA A 317 -11.97 8.39 15.49
N ARG A 318 -11.34 7.77 14.46
CA ARG A 318 -10.49 6.58 14.61
C ARG A 318 -9.31 6.82 15.57
N ALA A 319 -8.65 7.98 15.46
CA ALA A 319 -7.51 8.31 16.30
C ALA A 319 -7.92 8.48 17.78
N LEU A 320 -9.06 9.13 18.04
CA LEU A 320 -9.65 9.29 19.38
C LEU A 320 -10.15 7.97 19.97
N LEU A 321 -10.81 7.12 19.16
CA LEU A 321 -11.30 5.79 19.58
C LEU A 321 -10.19 4.92 20.18
N ARG A 322 -8.99 4.94 19.56
CA ARG A 322 -7.80 4.21 20.02
C ARG A 322 -7.18 4.75 21.30
N GLY A 323 -7.40 6.03 21.65
CA GLY A 323 -6.90 6.63 22.89
C GLY A 323 -5.37 6.67 23.04
N ASN A 324 -4.63 6.59 21.93
CA ASN A 324 -3.16 6.58 21.94
C ASN A 324 -2.59 7.92 22.41
N LYS A 325 -1.46 7.87 23.13
CA LYS A 325 -0.82 9.05 23.74
C LYS A 325 0.15 9.79 22.82
N ILE A 326 0.55 9.18 21.70
CA ILE A 326 1.33 9.81 20.64
C ILE A 326 0.49 9.83 19.37
N LEU A 327 0.30 11.03 18.81
CA LEU A 327 -0.42 11.24 17.55
C LEU A 327 0.47 11.96 16.54
N VAL A 328 0.35 11.57 15.27
CA VAL A 328 0.94 12.25 14.12
C VAL A 328 -0.18 12.74 13.21
N LEU A 329 -0.19 14.04 12.93
CA LEU A 329 -1.15 14.71 12.05
C LEU A 329 -0.38 15.17 10.80
N ASP A 330 -0.62 14.55 9.65
CA ASP A 330 0.02 14.90 8.38
C ASP A 330 -0.96 15.69 7.51
N GLU A 331 -0.78 17.00 7.42
CA GLU A 331 -1.56 17.95 6.60
C GLU A 331 -3.10 17.78 6.66
N VAL A 332 -3.64 17.38 7.81
CA VAL A 332 -5.07 17.03 8.07
C VAL A 332 -6.09 18.09 7.63
N THR A 333 -5.67 19.35 7.51
CA THR A 333 -6.53 20.49 7.14
C THR A 333 -6.37 20.93 5.69
N ALA A 334 -5.53 20.24 4.91
CA ALA A 334 -5.43 20.43 3.46
C ALA A 334 -6.77 20.11 2.77
N ASN A 335 -7.17 20.95 1.82
CA ASN A 335 -8.39 20.78 1.02
C ASN A 335 -9.71 20.73 1.82
N VAL A 336 -9.70 21.19 3.07
CA VAL A 336 -10.89 21.33 3.94
C VAL A 336 -11.35 22.79 3.99
N ASP A 337 -12.67 23.00 4.04
CA ASP A 337 -13.32 24.31 4.16
C ASP A 337 -13.07 24.98 5.51
N LEU A 338 -13.20 26.31 5.59
CA LEU A 338 -12.86 27.09 6.78
C LEU A 338 -13.66 26.69 8.04
N ARG A 339 -14.92 26.27 7.89
CA ARG A 339 -15.76 25.86 9.02
C ARG A 339 -15.29 24.50 9.54
N THR A 340 -15.09 23.52 8.67
CA THR A 340 -14.62 22.20 9.08
C THR A 340 -13.17 22.22 9.58
N ASP A 341 -12.28 23.06 9.03
CA ASP A 341 -10.94 23.30 9.60
C ASP A 341 -11.05 23.84 11.03
N SER A 342 -11.93 24.81 11.28
CA SER A 342 -12.17 25.34 12.63
C SER A 342 -12.64 24.27 13.62
N LEU A 343 -13.51 23.34 13.19
CA LEU A 343 -13.93 22.19 14.00
C LEU A 343 -12.76 21.23 14.30
N ILE A 344 -11.94 20.92 13.28
CA ILE A 344 -10.74 20.07 13.44
C ILE A 344 -9.74 20.72 14.41
N GLN A 345 -9.46 22.03 14.28
CA GLN A 345 -8.61 22.77 15.21
C GLN A 345 -9.17 22.75 16.64
N LEU A 346 -10.48 22.94 16.81
CA LEU A 346 -11.13 22.92 18.12
C LEU A 346 -11.02 21.53 18.76
N ALA A 347 -11.22 20.46 18.00
CA ALA A 347 -11.05 19.08 18.47
C ALA A 347 -9.58 18.79 18.85
N ILE A 348 -8.60 19.21 18.04
CA ILE A 348 -7.16 19.08 18.38
C ILE A 348 -6.80 19.89 19.64
N LYS A 349 -7.39 21.07 19.82
CA LYS A 349 -7.16 21.91 21.01
C LYS A 349 -7.76 21.29 22.27
N THR A 350 -9.00 20.79 22.21
CA THR A 350 -9.79 20.37 23.39
C THR A 350 -9.68 18.88 23.73
N LYS A 351 -9.55 17.99 22.74
CA LYS A 351 -9.56 16.52 22.94
C LYS A 351 -8.17 15.92 23.04
N LEU A 352 -7.17 16.53 22.40
CA LEU A 352 -5.78 16.07 22.40
C LEU A 352 -4.89 16.85 23.39
N VAL A 353 -5.41 17.17 24.58
CA VAL A 353 -4.65 17.88 25.64
C VAL A 353 -3.65 16.94 26.34
N ASP A 354 -4.06 15.70 26.63
CA ASP A 354 -3.22 14.70 27.31
C ASP A 354 -2.34 13.86 26.38
N CYS A 355 -2.07 14.34 25.16
CA CYS A 355 -1.36 13.61 24.12
C CYS A 355 -0.19 14.40 23.57
N THR A 356 0.93 13.74 23.31
CA THR A 356 2.04 14.30 22.52
C THR A 356 1.64 14.29 21.05
N VAL A 357 1.66 15.44 20.38
CA VAL A 357 1.15 15.57 19.00
C VAL A 357 2.21 16.16 18.07
N LEU A 358 2.56 15.44 16.99
CA LEU A 358 3.40 15.95 15.91
C LEU A 358 2.51 16.40 14.76
N ILE A 359 2.52 17.70 14.44
CA ILE A 359 1.66 18.31 13.42
C ILE A 359 2.50 18.76 12.22
N ILE A 360 2.53 17.97 11.16
CA ILE A 360 3.07 18.42 9.87
C ILE A 360 1.97 19.20 9.17
N ALA A 361 2.21 20.48 8.89
CA ALA A 361 1.22 21.33 8.25
C ALA A 361 1.84 22.33 7.28
N HIS A 362 1.06 22.68 6.25
CA HIS A 362 1.39 23.75 5.31
C HIS A 362 0.63 25.06 5.65
N ARG A 363 -0.40 25.01 6.50
CA ARG A 363 -1.16 26.17 7.01
C ARG A 363 -0.53 26.71 8.30
N LEU A 364 0.24 27.80 8.20
CA LEU A 364 0.97 28.39 9.33
C LEU A 364 0.08 28.74 10.55
N HIS A 365 -1.20 29.05 10.35
CA HIS A 365 -2.16 29.30 11.44
C HIS A 365 -2.27 28.13 12.43
N THR A 366 -2.26 26.87 11.95
CA THR A 366 -2.26 25.67 12.81
C THR A 366 -0.98 25.56 13.63
N ILE A 367 0.15 25.95 13.03
CA ILE A 367 1.49 25.82 13.63
C ILE A 367 1.76 26.88 14.71
N MET A 368 1.19 28.09 14.61
CA MET A 368 1.36 29.12 15.64
C MET A 368 0.67 28.75 16.97
N ASN A 369 -0.26 27.79 16.95
CA ASN A 369 -0.93 27.24 18.14
C ASN A 369 -0.20 26.03 18.76
N CYS A 370 1.04 25.76 18.35
CA CYS A 370 1.88 24.67 18.87
C CYS A 370 2.89 25.21 19.91
N ASP A 371 3.19 24.40 20.93
CA ASP A 371 4.13 24.75 22.01
C ASP A 371 5.57 24.94 21.49
N LYS A 372 5.95 24.20 20.43
CA LYS A 372 7.20 24.43 19.69
C LYS A 372 6.99 24.23 18.19
N VAL A 373 7.85 24.87 17.40
CA VAL A 373 7.90 24.71 15.95
C VAL A 373 9.27 24.20 15.51
N LEU A 374 9.27 23.11 14.75
CA LEU A 374 10.44 22.50 14.11
C LEU A 374 10.49 22.93 12.64
N VAL A 375 11.47 23.76 12.28
CA VAL A 375 11.67 24.22 10.91
C VAL A 375 12.69 23.32 10.21
N MET A 376 12.27 22.66 9.12
CA MET A 376 13.09 21.77 8.31
C MET A 376 13.55 22.39 6.99
N GLY A 377 14.79 22.09 6.61
CA GLY A 377 15.34 22.38 5.28
C GLY A 377 16.37 21.33 4.87
N ALA A 378 16.26 20.82 3.63
CA ALA A 378 17.19 19.84 3.05
C ALA A 378 17.50 18.61 3.97
N GLY A 379 16.48 18.10 4.66
CA GLY A 379 16.61 16.97 5.58
C GLY A 379 17.31 17.30 6.90
N ARG A 380 17.53 18.57 7.23
CA ARG A 380 18.11 19.03 8.50
C ARG A 380 17.14 19.94 9.25
N ILE A 381 17.38 20.08 10.55
CA ILE A 381 16.73 21.06 11.41
C ILE A 381 17.42 22.41 11.20
N LEU A 382 16.64 23.45 10.92
CA LEU A 382 17.12 24.84 10.85
C LEU A 382 16.86 25.56 12.17
N GLU A 383 15.65 25.40 12.74
CA GLU A 383 15.20 26.07 13.95
C GLU A 383 14.28 25.16 14.77
N TYR A 384 14.34 25.29 16.10
CA TYR A 384 13.49 24.53 17.03
C TYR A 384 13.31 25.27 18.36
N ASP A 385 12.20 25.99 18.52
CA ASP A 385 11.80 26.67 19.77
C ASP A 385 10.29 27.04 19.72
N HIS A 386 9.77 27.71 20.75
CA HIS A 386 8.43 28.28 20.79
C HIS A 386 8.22 29.30 19.64
N PRO A 387 7.08 29.29 18.92
CA PRO A 387 6.88 30.12 17.73
C PRO A 387 7.14 31.63 17.96
N HIS A 388 6.76 32.17 19.13
CA HIS A 388 7.04 33.58 19.46
C HIS A 388 8.54 33.92 19.41
N ARG A 389 9.42 33.06 19.95
CA ARG A 389 10.87 33.27 19.95
C ARG A 389 11.47 33.16 18.55
N LEU A 390 10.99 32.21 17.76
CA LEU A 390 11.42 32.05 16.37
C LEU A 390 10.99 33.22 15.47
N LEU A 391 9.85 33.86 15.76
CA LEU A 391 9.38 35.04 15.03
C LEU A 391 10.10 36.34 15.44
N ALA A 392 10.68 36.39 16.65
CA ALA A 392 11.51 37.51 17.10
C ALA A 392 12.88 37.56 16.40
N ASN A 393 13.36 36.43 15.85
CA ASN A 393 14.54 36.42 14.99
C ASN A 393 14.17 36.85 13.56
N GLU A 394 14.46 38.09 13.19
CA GLU A 394 14.13 38.65 11.86
C GLU A 394 14.82 37.91 10.71
N ASN A 395 16.03 37.38 10.94
CA ASN A 395 16.76 36.56 9.98
C ASN A 395 16.31 35.09 9.99
N GLY A 396 15.33 34.73 10.82
CA GLY A 396 14.91 33.36 11.05
C GLY A 396 14.23 32.70 9.85
N ALA A 397 14.35 31.38 9.75
CA ALA A 397 13.70 30.60 8.70
C ALA A 397 12.16 30.62 8.84
N LEU A 398 11.62 30.56 10.07
CA LEU A 398 10.19 30.73 10.31
C LEU A 398 9.70 32.14 9.96
N HIS A 399 10.45 33.18 10.36
CA HIS A 399 10.12 34.57 10.05
C HIS A 399 10.03 34.79 8.53
N ASN A 400 11.00 34.27 7.78
CA ASN A 400 11.02 34.28 6.31
C ASN A 400 9.89 33.48 5.64
N LEU A 401 9.32 32.47 6.31
CA LEU A 401 8.14 31.76 5.83
C LEU A 401 6.86 32.56 6.09
N VAL A 402 6.75 33.22 7.25
CA VAL A 402 5.59 34.03 7.61
C VAL A 402 5.50 35.29 6.75
N LEU A 403 6.61 36.02 6.52
CA LEU A 403 6.63 37.20 5.65
C LEU A 403 6.06 36.93 4.25
N LYS A 404 6.27 35.73 3.71
CA LYS A 404 5.76 35.31 2.38
C LYS A 404 4.24 35.12 2.34
N THR A 405 3.55 35.15 3.48
CA THR A 405 2.07 35.18 3.55
C THR A 405 1.49 36.60 3.50
N GLY A 406 2.33 37.64 3.47
CA GLY A 406 1.93 39.05 3.42
C GLY A 406 1.78 39.70 4.80
N HIS A 407 1.83 41.03 4.82
CA HIS A 407 1.95 41.82 6.06
C HIS A 407 0.75 41.65 7.02
N CYS A 408 -0.48 41.66 6.52
CA CYS A 408 -1.67 41.50 7.36
C CYS A 408 -1.70 40.14 8.06
N MET A 409 -1.37 39.07 7.34
CA MET A 409 -1.31 37.72 7.89
C MET A 409 -0.13 37.57 8.86
N THR A 410 1.02 38.17 8.55
CA THR A 410 2.19 38.22 9.45
C THR A 410 1.84 38.81 10.81
N ASN A 411 1.16 39.97 10.83
CA ASN A 411 0.77 40.63 12.08
C ASN A 411 -0.28 39.82 12.86
N HIS A 412 -1.18 39.12 12.17
CA HIS A 412 -2.14 38.22 12.82
C HIS A 412 -1.45 36.99 13.43
N LEU A 413 -0.55 36.33 12.68
CA LEU A 413 0.19 35.16 13.15
C LEU A 413 1.13 35.47 14.32
N LYS A 414 1.75 36.66 14.35
CA LYS A 414 2.52 37.13 15.53
C LYS A 414 1.64 37.22 16.79
N LYS A 415 0.46 37.87 16.69
CA LYS A 415 -0.51 37.95 17.80
C LYS A 415 -1.01 36.58 18.26
N VAL A 416 -1.20 35.63 17.36
CA VAL A 416 -1.57 34.24 17.72
C VAL A 416 -0.44 33.57 18.50
N ALA A 417 0.83 33.72 18.05
CA ALA A 417 1.98 33.17 18.75
C ALA A 417 2.25 33.81 20.13
N GLU A 418 1.87 35.08 20.33
CA GLU A 418 1.90 35.76 21.63
C GLU A 418 0.86 35.20 22.63
N GLN A 419 -0.31 34.74 22.14
CA GLN A 419 -1.42 34.25 22.98
C GLN A 419 -1.25 32.83 23.53
N VAL A 420 -0.22 32.11 23.09
CA VAL A 420 0.06 30.71 23.45
C VAL A 420 1.11 30.62 24.59
N ASN A 421 1.69 31.77 24.97
CA ASN A 421 2.90 31.89 25.78
C ASN A 421 2.63 32.13 27.28
#